data_AF-A0A2H6MWW4-F1
#
_entry.id   AF-A0A2H6MWW4-F1
#
_cell.length_a   1.000
_cell.length_b   1.000
_cell.length_c   1.000
_cell.angle_alpha   90.00
_cell.angle_beta   90.00
_cell.angle_gamma   90.00
#
_symmetry.space_group_name_H-M   'P 1'
#
loop_
_entity.id
_entity.type
_entity.pdbx_description
1 polymer ?
#
loop_
_entity_poly.entity_id
_entity_poly.type
_entity_poly.pdbx_seq_one_letter_code
_entity_poly.pdbx_strand_id
1 'polypeptide(L)'
;KQQPSLPLSSDAHPSVSKINSVIGDVNKAKGTLIAVLMGVNNNETCRHLSCVLTGLIADLDALDVCGHPEIRNYRKEVVEEINRLQKYLDLEEEADSTYAYDLAQNGSIIKIEEIRNNMKEVKGSLLKIEKASDLYLKSKTELQGLIAQLDEISPGNNPCIREARRRAVIEVQTLITYTDLKEALLKQQTFVEQTETETDVSSQKAIWNILGNAAQIQQEVLSFDGNRTDKNYMRLEELLTKQLLALDAIDPQDERSKVFRKQAVKLAQNILYYLDMKTDEWEY
;
A
#
# COMPACT_ATOMS: atom_id res chain seq x y z
N LYS A 1 2.31 31.62 -26.15
CA LYS A 1 1.97 31.03 -27.47
C LYS A 1 0.64 30.30 -27.29
N GLN A 2 -0.40 30.68 -28.03
CA GLN A 2 -1.69 29.98 -28.02
C GLN A 2 -1.46 28.53 -28.47
N GLN A 3 -2.05 27.55 -27.75
CA GLN A 3 -2.12 26.18 -28.24
C GLN A 3 -2.89 26.19 -29.57
N PRO A 4 -2.36 25.58 -30.65
CA PRO A 4 -3.10 25.44 -31.89
C PRO A 4 -4.38 24.64 -31.64
N SER A 5 -5.50 25.08 -32.23
CA SER A 5 -6.76 24.35 -32.20
C SER A 5 -6.58 22.99 -32.89
N LEU A 6 -6.78 21.91 -32.15
CA LEU A 6 -6.85 20.57 -32.71
C LEU A 6 -8.19 20.36 -33.44
N PRO A 7 -8.24 19.59 -34.54
CA PRO A 7 -7.14 18.85 -35.16
C PRO A 7 -6.16 19.75 -35.95
N LEU A 8 -4.87 19.36 -35.97
CA LEU A 8 -3.86 20.03 -36.80
C LEU A 8 -4.14 19.83 -38.30
N SER A 9 -3.77 20.83 -39.13
CA SER A 9 -3.91 20.76 -40.59
C SER A 9 -3.13 19.58 -41.17
N SER A 10 -3.79 18.78 -42.01
CA SER A 10 -3.21 17.60 -42.69
C SER A 10 -2.03 17.94 -43.61
N ASP A 11 -1.90 19.20 -44.04
CA ASP A 11 -0.81 19.68 -44.89
C ASP A 11 0.50 19.92 -44.13
N ALA A 12 0.49 19.81 -42.79
CA ALA A 12 1.64 20.13 -41.95
C ALA A 12 2.72 19.02 -41.92
N HIS A 13 2.32 17.75 -41.99
CA HIS A 13 3.23 16.59 -41.95
C HIS A 13 2.49 15.29 -42.30
N PRO A 14 3.11 14.28 -42.97
CA PRO A 14 2.47 13.00 -43.26
C PRO A 14 1.91 12.29 -42.01
N SER A 15 2.60 12.39 -40.87
CA SER A 15 2.14 11.84 -39.58
C SER A 15 0.85 12.51 -39.08
N VAL A 16 0.59 13.79 -39.39
CA VAL A 16 -0.63 14.49 -38.96
C VAL A 16 -1.88 13.90 -39.62
N SER A 17 -1.80 13.57 -40.92
CA SER A 17 -2.89 12.88 -41.62
C SER A 17 -3.23 11.52 -40.99
N LYS A 18 -2.21 10.76 -40.56
CA LYS A 18 -2.42 9.47 -39.88
C LYS A 18 -2.95 9.66 -38.46
N ILE A 19 -2.49 10.67 -37.71
CA ILE A 19 -3.06 11.01 -36.40
C ILE A 19 -4.54 11.43 -36.54
N ASN A 20 -4.88 12.25 -37.54
CA ASN A 20 -6.26 12.65 -37.84
C ASN A 20 -7.15 11.45 -38.20
N SER A 21 -6.62 10.49 -38.95
CA SER A 21 -7.31 9.22 -39.23
C SER A 21 -7.59 8.44 -37.95
N VAL A 22 -6.58 8.29 -37.08
CA VAL A 22 -6.73 7.58 -35.80
C VAL A 22 -7.78 8.26 -34.93
N ILE A 23 -7.82 9.59 -34.85
CA ILE A 23 -8.87 10.32 -34.12
C ILE A 23 -10.26 9.98 -34.66
N GLY A 24 -10.41 9.86 -35.98
CA GLY A 24 -11.67 9.41 -36.59
C GLY A 24 -12.09 8.03 -36.09
N ASP A 25 -11.15 7.11 -35.95
CA ASP A 25 -11.41 5.75 -35.47
C ASP A 25 -11.63 5.70 -33.95
N VAL A 26 -10.96 6.55 -33.17
CA VAL A 26 -11.22 6.76 -31.73
C VAL A 26 -12.64 7.27 -31.50
N ASN A 27 -13.11 8.23 -32.30
CA ASN A 27 -14.48 8.74 -32.21
C ASN A 27 -15.53 7.66 -32.55
N LYS A 28 -15.24 6.80 -33.54
CA LYS A 28 -16.10 5.63 -33.83
C LYS A 28 -16.11 4.67 -32.65
N ALA A 29 -14.95 4.31 -32.11
CA ALA A 29 -14.83 3.43 -30.95
C ALA A 29 -15.57 3.98 -29.73
N LYS A 30 -15.52 5.31 -29.51
CA LYS A 30 -16.29 5.99 -28.47
C LYS A 30 -17.80 5.90 -28.68
N GLY A 31 -18.27 6.06 -29.92
CA GLY A 31 -19.68 5.87 -30.26
C GLY A 31 -20.14 4.42 -30.03
N THR A 32 -19.31 3.45 -30.41
CA THR A 32 -19.57 2.03 -30.18
C THR A 32 -19.54 1.68 -28.70
N LEU A 33 -18.61 2.25 -27.93
CA LEU A 33 -18.55 2.11 -26.47
C LEU A 33 -19.86 2.57 -25.83
N ILE A 34 -20.34 3.78 -26.16
CA ILE A 34 -21.62 4.28 -25.66
C ILE A 34 -22.76 3.32 -26.03
N ALA A 35 -22.77 2.78 -27.25
CA ALA A 35 -23.80 1.84 -27.69
C ALA A 35 -23.75 0.49 -26.93
N VAL A 36 -22.55 0.00 -26.61
CA VAL A 36 -22.35 -1.21 -25.79
C VAL A 36 -22.80 -0.94 -24.35
N LEU A 37 -22.35 0.16 -23.73
CA LEU A 37 -22.72 0.56 -22.37
C LEU A 37 -24.25 0.78 -22.21
N MET A 38 -24.91 1.28 -23.25
CA MET A 38 -26.36 1.47 -23.26
C MET A 38 -27.14 0.19 -23.57
N GLY A 39 -26.47 -0.95 -23.80
CA GLY A 39 -27.09 -2.23 -24.13
C GLY A 39 -27.81 -2.25 -25.47
N VAL A 40 -27.49 -1.33 -26.39
CA VAL A 40 -28.13 -1.20 -27.70
C VAL A 40 -27.35 -1.88 -28.82
N ASN A 41 -26.15 -2.39 -28.55
CA ASN A 41 -25.30 -3.09 -29.51
C ASN A 41 -24.77 -4.42 -28.96
N ASN A 42 -25.24 -5.53 -29.52
CA ASN A 42 -24.86 -6.90 -29.12
C ASN A 42 -23.75 -7.52 -29.98
N ASN A 43 -23.32 -6.83 -31.04
CA ASN A 43 -22.34 -7.36 -32.00
C ASN A 43 -20.89 -7.01 -31.62
N GLU A 44 -20.72 -6.17 -30.60
CA GLU A 44 -19.43 -5.66 -30.12
C GLU A 44 -19.28 -5.98 -28.64
N THR A 45 -18.06 -6.23 -28.17
CA THR A 45 -17.77 -6.49 -26.74
C THR A 45 -16.75 -5.50 -26.20
N CYS A 46 -16.76 -5.25 -24.89
CA CYS A 46 -15.74 -4.41 -24.24
C CYS A 46 -14.31 -4.88 -24.56
N ARG A 47 -14.11 -6.21 -24.61
CA ARG A 47 -12.84 -6.84 -24.98
C ARG A 47 -12.44 -6.53 -26.43
N HIS A 48 -13.38 -6.59 -27.38
CA HIS A 48 -13.09 -6.26 -28.77
C HIS A 48 -12.69 -4.78 -28.91
N LEU A 49 -13.43 -3.87 -28.26
CA LEU A 49 -13.11 -2.44 -28.23
C LEU A 49 -11.75 -2.16 -27.59
N SER A 50 -11.40 -2.85 -26.49
CA SER A 50 -10.10 -2.71 -25.84
C SER A 50 -8.94 -3.13 -26.75
N CYS A 51 -9.10 -4.23 -27.49
CA CYS A 51 -8.15 -4.66 -28.52
C CYS A 51 -7.99 -3.63 -29.65
N VAL A 52 -9.09 -3.06 -30.14
CA VAL A 52 -9.08 -2.03 -31.19
C VAL A 52 -8.33 -0.77 -30.71
N LEU A 53 -8.65 -0.27 -29.52
CA LEU A 53 -8.00 0.89 -28.92
C LEU A 53 -6.48 0.66 -28.71
N THR A 54 -6.09 -0.53 -28.29
CA THR A 54 -4.68 -0.91 -28.13
C THR A 54 -3.94 -0.91 -29.48
N GLY A 55 -4.59 -1.40 -30.54
CA GLY A 55 -4.06 -1.33 -31.91
C GLY A 55 -3.86 0.11 -32.38
N LEU A 56 -4.78 1.02 -32.04
CA LEU A 56 -4.66 2.44 -32.38
C LEU A 56 -3.50 3.13 -31.64
N ILE A 57 -3.20 2.75 -30.40
CA ILE A 57 -2.00 3.23 -29.68
C ILE A 57 -0.73 2.76 -30.41
N ALA A 58 -0.65 1.48 -30.79
CA ALA A 58 0.51 0.95 -31.51
C ALA A 58 0.72 1.66 -32.86
N ASP A 59 -0.36 1.95 -33.59
CA ASP A 59 -0.34 2.73 -34.83
C ASP A 59 0.22 4.15 -34.62
N LEU A 60 -0.10 4.80 -33.48
CA LEU A 60 0.41 6.12 -33.13
C LEU A 60 1.89 6.08 -32.72
N ASP A 61 2.29 5.05 -31.96
CA ASP A 61 3.67 4.88 -31.50
C ASP A 61 4.65 4.58 -32.65
N ALA A 62 4.17 3.93 -33.71
CA ALA A 62 4.94 3.67 -34.93
C ALA A 62 5.22 4.95 -35.76
N LEU A 63 4.59 6.08 -35.46
CA LEU A 63 4.79 7.33 -36.21
C LEU A 63 6.11 8.00 -35.85
N ASP A 64 6.89 8.29 -36.88
CA ASP A 64 8.03 9.20 -36.74
C ASP A 64 7.53 10.65 -36.60
N VAL A 65 7.84 11.25 -35.45
CA VAL A 65 7.49 12.63 -35.08
C VAL A 65 8.73 13.36 -34.54
N CYS A 66 9.94 12.85 -34.82
CA CYS A 66 11.19 13.44 -34.36
C CYS A 66 11.35 14.88 -34.89
N GLY A 67 11.84 15.78 -34.03
CA GLY A 67 12.06 17.19 -34.41
C GLY A 67 10.80 18.07 -34.45
N HIS A 68 9.60 17.51 -34.32
CA HIS A 68 8.33 18.26 -34.39
C HIS A 68 7.57 18.23 -33.05
N PRO A 69 7.84 19.17 -32.12
CA PRO A 69 7.25 19.14 -30.78
C PRO A 69 5.72 19.28 -30.77
N GLU A 70 5.16 20.03 -31.71
CA GLU A 70 3.71 20.23 -31.84
C GLU A 70 3.00 18.93 -32.25
N ILE A 71 3.58 18.15 -33.17
CA ILE A 71 3.03 16.87 -33.63
C ILE A 71 3.18 15.79 -32.56
N ARG A 72 4.31 15.78 -31.83
CA ARG A 72 4.49 14.88 -30.69
C ARG A 72 3.46 15.14 -29.59
N ASN A 73 3.21 16.41 -29.27
CA ASN A 73 2.18 16.77 -28.29
C ASN A 73 0.80 16.37 -28.79
N TYR A 74 0.50 16.59 -30.07
CA TYR A 74 -0.76 16.16 -30.66
C TYR A 74 -0.98 14.65 -30.57
N ARG A 75 0.02 13.85 -30.95
CA ARG A 75 0.00 12.38 -30.77
C ARG A 75 -0.26 12.01 -29.31
N LYS A 76 0.45 12.65 -28.38
CA LYS A 76 0.31 12.39 -26.94
C LYS A 76 -1.12 12.64 -26.46
N GLU A 77 -1.74 13.75 -26.87
CA GLU A 77 -3.13 14.07 -26.50
C GLU A 77 -4.14 13.03 -27.01
N VAL A 78 -3.91 12.48 -28.21
CA VAL A 78 -4.75 11.40 -28.76
C VAL A 78 -4.56 10.09 -27.99
N VAL A 79 -3.32 9.73 -27.65
CA VAL A 79 -3.03 8.55 -26.80
C VAL A 79 -3.69 8.72 -25.42
N GLU A 80 -3.66 9.92 -24.84
CA GLU A 80 -4.34 10.20 -23.57
C GLU A 80 -5.87 10.04 -23.67
N GLU A 81 -6.51 10.41 -24.79
CA GLU A 81 -7.94 10.14 -25.01
C GLU A 81 -8.23 8.64 -25.16
N ILE A 82 -7.37 7.90 -25.86
CA ILE A 82 -7.53 6.43 -25.97
C ILE A 82 -7.43 5.76 -24.60
N ASN A 83 -6.43 6.16 -23.79
CA ASN A 83 -6.26 5.65 -22.43
C ASN A 83 -7.48 5.98 -21.53
N ARG A 84 -8.10 7.15 -21.71
CA ARG A 84 -9.37 7.49 -21.02
C ARG A 84 -10.49 6.53 -21.41
N LEU A 85 -10.63 6.19 -22.69
CA LEU A 85 -11.65 5.24 -23.16
C LEU A 85 -11.39 3.81 -22.67
N GLN A 86 -10.13 3.36 -22.65
CA GLN A 86 -9.76 2.06 -22.07
C GLN A 86 -10.14 1.97 -20.60
N LYS A 87 -9.93 3.04 -19.82
CA LYS A 87 -10.36 3.07 -18.41
C LYS A 87 -11.86 2.86 -18.24
N TYR A 88 -12.70 3.40 -19.14
CA TYR A 88 -14.15 3.16 -19.09
C TYR A 88 -14.52 1.71 -19.43
N LEU A 89 -13.81 1.11 -20.39
CA LEU A 89 -14.01 -0.29 -20.76
C LEU A 89 -13.63 -1.24 -19.61
N ASP A 90 -12.54 -0.94 -18.90
CA ASP A 90 -12.10 -1.74 -17.75
C ASP A 90 -13.15 -1.68 -16.62
N LEU A 91 -13.76 -0.50 -16.39
CA LEU A 91 -14.83 -0.33 -15.40
C LEU A 91 -16.13 -1.07 -15.77
N GLU A 92 -16.42 -1.26 -17.06
CA GLU A 92 -17.63 -1.95 -17.51
C GLU A 92 -17.46 -3.47 -17.63
N GLU A 93 -16.31 -3.96 -18.12
CA GLU A 93 -15.98 -5.40 -18.10
C GLU A 93 -16.01 -5.94 -16.65
N GLU A 94 -15.74 -5.06 -15.69
CA GLU A 94 -15.97 -5.29 -14.27
C GLU A 94 -17.48 -5.38 -13.93
N ALA A 95 -18.32 -4.43 -14.37
CA ALA A 95 -19.76 -4.34 -14.05
C ALA A 95 -20.65 -5.47 -14.60
N ASP A 96 -20.26 -6.09 -15.72
CA ASP A 96 -20.99 -7.24 -16.33
C ASP A 96 -21.04 -8.48 -15.41
N SER A 97 -20.23 -8.49 -14.34
CA SER A 97 -20.34 -9.44 -13.23
C SER A 97 -21.01 -8.79 -12.01
N THR A 98 -22.29 -8.48 -12.09
CA THR A 98 -23.05 -7.84 -10.99
C THR A 98 -22.96 -8.63 -9.66
N TYR A 99 -22.71 -9.94 -9.71
CA TYR A 99 -22.44 -10.79 -8.54
C TYR A 99 -21.02 -10.67 -7.95
N ALA A 100 -20.02 -10.22 -8.72
CA ALA A 100 -18.65 -10.06 -8.23
C ALA A 100 -18.52 -8.86 -7.28
N TYR A 101 -19.41 -7.87 -7.41
CA TYR A 101 -19.49 -6.67 -6.57
C TYR A 101 -20.50 -6.76 -5.43
N ASP A 102 -21.35 -7.80 -5.41
CA ASP A 102 -22.14 -8.13 -4.22
C ASP A 102 -21.20 -8.70 -3.15
N LEU A 103 -20.64 -7.80 -2.34
CA LEU A 103 -19.73 -8.14 -1.24
C LEU A 103 -20.34 -9.15 -0.25
N ALA A 104 -21.68 -9.24 -0.15
CA ALA A 104 -22.35 -10.17 0.76
C ALA A 104 -22.35 -11.62 0.24
N GLN A 105 -22.24 -11.83 -1.06
CA GLN A 105 -22.26 -13.15 -1.70
C GLN A 105 -20.91 -13.55 -2.32
N ASN A 106 -19.95 -12.63 -2.39
CA ASN A 106 -18.64 -12.89 -2.95
C ASN A 106 -17.83 -13.85 -2.05
N GLY A 107 -17.51 -15.04 -2.58
CA GLY A 107 -16.79 -16.07 -1.83
C GLY A 107 -15.40 -15.65 -1.32
N SER A 108 -14.70 -14.75 -2.01
CA SER A 108 -13.41 -14.22 -1.54
C SER A 108 -13.61 -13.29 -0.34
N ILE A 109 -14.63 -12.43 -0.37
CA ILE A 109 -14.95 -11.53 0.75
C ILE A 109 -15.40 -12.33 1.98
N ILE A 110 -16.24 -13.35 1.79
CA ILE A 110 -16.67 -14.24 2.89
C ILE A 110 -15.45 -14.91 3.55
N LYS A 111 -14.50 -15.44 2.76
CA LYS A 111 -13.26 -16.02 3.28
C LYS A 111 -12.39 -15.00 4.01
N ILE A 112 -12.28 -13.78 3.49
CA ILE A 112 -11.54 -12.68 4.15
C ILE A 112 -12.17 -12.37 5.53
N GLU A 113 -13.50 -12.28 5.61
CA GLU A 113 -14.19 -12.04 6.87
C GLU A 113 -14.07 -13.20 7.85
N GLU A 114 -14.07 -14.45 7.38
CA GLU A 114 -13.77 -15.64 8.20
C GLU A 114 -12.36 -15.54 8.81
N ILE A 115 -11.34 -15.21 8.00
CA ILE A 115 -9.98 -15.00 8.48
C ILE A 115 -9.90 -13.86 9.50
N ARG A 116 -10.61 -12.75 9.26
CA ARG A 116 -10.67 -11.62 10.20
C ARG A 116 -11.34 -12.01 11.52
N ASN A 117 -12.36 -12.87 11.49
CA ASN A 117 -12.98 -13.37 12.71
C ASN A 117 -12.03 -14.28 13.50
N ASN A 118 -11.33 -15.20 12.83
CA ASN A 118 -10.28 -16.02 13.47
C ASN A 118 -9.19 -15.12 14.11
N MET A 119 -8.77 -14.06 13.43
CA MET A 119 -7.83 -13.09 14.00
C MET A 119 -8.37 -12.40 15.26
N LYS A 120 -9.66 -12.04 15.29
CA LYS A 120 -10.29 -11.45 16.49
C LYS A 120 -10.29 -12.43 17.67
N GLU A 121 -10.47 -13.73 17.42
CA GLU A 121 -10.39 -14.76 18.47
C GLU A 121 -8.97 -14.89 19.03
N VAL A 122 -7.96 -14.89 18.16
CA VAL A 122 -6.55 -14.88 18.56
C VAL A 122 -6.22 -13.61 19.36
N LYS A 123 -6.68 -12.45 18.91
CA LYS A 123 -6.54 -11.17 19.63
C LYS A 123 -7.18 -11.23 21.02
N GLY A 124 -8.41 -11.74 21.12
CA GLY A 124 -9.12 -11.90 22.38
C GLY A 124 -8.39 -12.83 23.35
N SER A 125 -7.73 -13.87 22.83
CA SER A 125 -6.87 -14.76 23.61
C SER A 125 -5.59 -14.07 24.07
N LEU A 126 -4.94 -13.28 23.20
CA LEU A 126 -3.73 -12.51 23.52
C LEU A 126 -3.93 -11.45 24.59
N LEU A 127 -5.07 -10.74 24.58
CA LEU A 127 -5.37 -9.71 25.57
C LEU A 127 -5.58 -10.27 26.98
N LYS A 128 -6.01 -11.54 27.10
CA LYS A 128 -6.18 -12.22 28.39
C LYS A 128 -4.86 -12.73 28.98
N ILE A 129 -3.77 -12.72 28.22
CA ILE A 129 -2.49 -13.30 28.60
C ILE A 129 -1.53 -12.19 29.07
N GLU A 130 -1.12 -12.26 30.33
CA GLU A 130 -0.17 -11.30 30.90
C GLU A 130 1.30 -11.77 30.88
N LYS A 131 1.62 -13.08 30.95
CA LYS A 131 2.98 -13.52 31.35
C LYS A 131 3.55 -14.83 30.74
N ALA A 132 3.19 -15.24 29.52
CA ALA A 132 3.73 -16.49 28.96
C ALA A 132 4.35 -16.34 27.56
N SER A 133 5.68 -16.40 27.48
CA SER A 133 6.46 -16.32 26.23
C SER A 133 6.11 -17.42 25.22
N ASP A 134 5.88 -18.65 25.69
CA ASP A 134 5.55 -19.80 24.82
C ASP A 134 4.19 -19.64 24.13
N LEU A 135 3.26 -18.90 24.76
CA LEU A 135 1.95 -18.62 24.19
C LEU A 135 2.00 -17.51 23.13
N TYR A 136 2.90 -16.52 23.27
CA TYR A 136 3.13 -15.52 22.20
C TYR A 136 3.68 -16.16 20.93
N LEU A 137 4.59 -17.13 21.06
CA LEU A 137 5.13 -17.86 19.90
C LEU A 137 4.04 -18.65 19.17
N LYS A 138 3.15 -19.32 19.93
CA LYS A 138 2.00 -20.05 19.37
C LYS A 138 1.06 -19.11 18.62
N SER A 139 0.63 -18.02 19.26
CA SER A 139 -0.26 -17.04 18.63
C SER A 139 0.37 -16.39 17.40
N LYS A 140 1.68 -16.10 17.42
CA LYS A 140 2.37 -15.57 16.25
C LYS A 140 2.37 -16.55 15.07
N THR A 141 2.60 -17.83 15.35
CA THR A 141 2.57 -18.88 14.32
C THR A 141 1.18 -18.99 13.70
N GLU A 142 0.13 -18.91 14.52
CA GLU A 142 -1.26 -18.89 14.06
C GLU A 142 -1.57 -17.67 13.17
N LEU A 143 -1.14 -16.47 13.58
CA LEU A 143 -1.31 -15.25 12.80
C LEU A 143 -0.55 -15.30 11.46
N GLN A 144 0.67 -15.87 11.43
CA GLN A 144 1.40 -16.10 10.18
C GLN A 144 0.65 -17.07 9.25
N GLY A 145 -0.01 -18.09 9.81
CA GLY A 145 -0.91 -18.97 9.05
C GLY A 145 -2.09 -18.22 8.42
N LEU A 146 -2.65 -17.22 9.10
CA LEU A 146 -3.71 -16.38 8.55
C LEU A 146 -3.22 -15.50 7.39
N ILE A 147 -2.00 -14.98 7.45
CA ILE A 147 -1.39 -14.25 6.32
C ILE A 147 -1.25 -15.16 5.10
N ALA A 148 -0.74 -16.38 5.28
CA ALA A 148 -0.63 -17.33 4.18
C ALA A 148 -1.99 -17.64 3.53
N GLN A 149 -3.06 -17.79 4.34
CA GLN A 149 -4.42 -17.97 3.82
C GLN A 149 -4.91 -16.75 3.04
N LEU A 150 -4.59 -15.53 3.48
CA LEU A 150 -4.93 -14.31 2.75
C LEU A 150 -4.19 -14.21 1.41
N ASP A 151 -2.91 -14.61 1.36
CA ASP A 151 -2.10 -14.58 0.14
C ASP A 151 -2.61 -15.55 -0.94
N GLU A 152 -3.21 -16.67 -0.54
CA GLU A 152 -3.87 -17.63 -1.44
C GLU A 152 -5.14 -17.06 -2.09
N ILE A 153 -5.76 -16.04 -1.50
CA ILE A 153 -6.96 -15.42 -2.06
C ILE A 153 -6.57 -14.58 -3.27
N SER A 154 -6.95 -15.07 -4.45
CA SER A 154 -6.74 -14.40 -5.73
C SER A 154 -7.76 -13.27 -5.89
N PRO A 155 -7.34 -11.99 -5.90
CA PRO A 155 -8.26 -10.87 -5.97
C PRO A 155 -8.73 -10.59 -7.41
N GLY A 156 -8.06 -11.19 -8.41
CA GLY A 156 -8.33 -10.93 -9.82
C GLY A 156 -8.27 -9.43 -10.14
N ASN A 157 -9.17 -8.99 -11.00
CA ASN A 157 -9.30 -7.58 -11.36
C ASN A 157 -10.20 -6.79 -10.41
N ASN A 158 -10.81 -7.40 -9.38
CA ASN A 158 -11.74 -6.71 -8.50
C ASN A 158 -11.01 -5.82 -7.45
N PRO A 159 -11.18 -4.48 -7.50
CA PRO A 159 -10.53 -3.56 -6.56
C PRO A 159 -10.99 -3.73 -5.11
N CYS A 160 -12.25 -4.06 -4.88
CA CYS A 160 -12.80 -4.24 -3.53
C CYS A 160 -12.20 -5.46 -2.84
N ILE A 161 -11.97 -6.57 -3.56
CA ILE A 161 -11.31 -7.76 -3.00
C ILE A 161 -9.84 -7.48 -2.72
N ARG A 162 -9.13 -6.76 -3.62
CA ARG A 162 -7.74 -6.34 -3.39
C ARG A 162 -7.64 -5.53 -2.09
N GLU A 163 -8.53 -4.56 -1.91
CA GLU A 163 -8.51 -3.69 -0.74
C GLU A 163 -8.93 -4.43 0.52
N ALA A 164 -10.00 -5.22 0.50
CA ALA A 164 -10.40 -6.06 1.63
C ALA A 164 -9.27 -6.99 2.09
N ARG A 165 -8.56 -7.62 1.14
CA ARG A 165 -7.39 -8.46 1.42
C ARG A 165 -6.25 -7.63 2.03
N ARG A 166 -5.93 -6.47 1.45
CA ARG A 166 -4.89 -5.56 1.98
C ARG A 166 -5.18 -5.17 3.43
N ARG A 167 -6.42 -4.77 3.72
CA ARG A 167 -6.87 -4.39 5.08
C ARG A 167 -6.75 -5.55 6.05
N ALA A 168 -7.19 -6.74 5.67
CA ALA A 168 -7.07 -7.94 6.50
C ALA A 168 -5.59 -8.29 6.79
N VAL A 169 -4.72 -8.20 5.79
CA VAL A 169 -3.27 -8.42 5.96
C VAL A 169 -2.68 -7.40 6.94
N ILE A 170 -3.03 -6.12 6.79
CA ILE A 170 -2.58 -5.06 7.70
C ILE A 170 -3.07 -5.30 9.12
N GLU A 171 -4.33 -5.69 9.32
CA GLU A 171 -4.87 -6.01 10.64
C GLU A 171 -4.13 -7.17 11.32
N VAL A 172 -3.90 -8.26 10.60
CA VAL A 172 -3.17 -9.44 11.12
C VAL A 172 -1.71 -9.06 11.42
N GLN A 173 -1.05 -8.36 10.50
CA GLN A 173 0.34 -7.95 10.66
C GLN A 173 0.50 -6.91 11.80
N THR A 174 -0.49 -6.05 12.03
CA THR A 174 -0.53 -5.14 13.18
C THR A 174 -0.52 -5.91 14.50
N LEU A 175 -1.27 -7.01 14.58
CA LEU A 175 -1.32 -7.85 15.78
C LEU A 175 -0.03 -8.65 16.00
N ILE A 176 0.62 -9.11 14.93
CA ILE A 176 1.96 -9.72 15.00
C ILE A 176 2.96 -8.72 15.56
N THR A 177 3.01 -7.51 14.99
CA THR A 177 3.93 -6.47 15.45
C THR A 177 3.64 -6.04 16.88
N TYR A 178 2.36 -5.93 17.28
CA TYR A 178 1.96 -5.71 18.68
C TYR A 178 2.55 -6.76 19.61
N THR A 179 2.46 -8.04 19.22
CA THR A 179 2.97 -9.17 20.01
C THR A 179 4.49 -9.08 20.16
N ASP A 180 5.21 -8.82 19.08
CA ASP A 180 6.67 -8.66 19.07
C ASP A 180 7.12 -7.49 19.94
N LEU A 181 6.41 -6.36 19.88
CA LEU A 181 6.68 -5.21 20.74
C LEU A 181 6.40 -5.55 22.21
N LYS A 182 5.25 -6.16 22.54
CA LYS A 182 4.93 -6.55 23.91
C LYS A 182 5.98 -7.49 24.49
N GLU A 183 6.48 -8.46 23.72
CA GLU A 183 7.58 -9.34 24.11
C GLU A 183 8.90 -8.58 24.31
N ALA A 184 9.24 -7.66 23.41
CA ALA A 184 10.43 -6.82 23.54
C ALA A 184 10.40 -5.95 24.80
N LEU A 185 9.22 -5.40 25.15
CA LEU A 185 9.04 -4.60 26.36
C LEU A 185 9.27 -5.43 27.63
N LEU A 186 8.74 -6.65 27.67
CA LEU A 186 8.94 -7.56 28.80
C LEU A 186 10.42 -7.91 28.97
N LYS A 187 11.13 -8.21 27.87
CA LYS A 187 12.58 -8.51 27.90
C LYS A 187 13.40 -7.32 28.37
N GLN A 188 13.04 -6.11 27.97
CA GLN A 188 13.74 -4.89 28.41
C GLN A 188 13.57 -4.62 29.90
N GLN A 189 12.37 -4.84 30.45
CA GLN A 189 12.15 -4.74 31.90
C GLN A 189 13.05 -5.71 32.69
N THR A 190 13.31 -6.91 32.15
CA THR A 190 14.21 -7.89 32.78
C THR A 190 15.69 -7.53 32.63
N PHE A 191 16.06 -6.78 31.59
CA PHE A 191 17.47 -6.43 31.28
C PHE A 191 17.96 -5.19 32.04
N VAL A 192 17.06 -4.25 32.35
CA VAL A 192 17.35 -3.06 33.16
C VAL A 192 17.79 -3.44 34.58
N GLU A 193 17.30 -4.55 35.13
CA GLU A 193 17.69 -5.04 36.47
C GLU A 193 19.10 -5.69 36.52
N GLN A 194 19.71 -6.01 35.38
CA GLN A 194 20.97 -6.77 35.31
C GLN A 194 22.22 -5.93 34.96
N THR A 195 22.05 -4.64 34.64
CA THR A 195 23.12 -3.80 34.06
C THR A 195 23.71 -2.75 35.01
N GLU A 196 23.31 -2.74 36.29
CA GLU A 196 23.94 -1.86 37.31
C GLU A 196 25.39 -2.26 37.65
N THR A 197 25.85 -3.44 37.19
CA THR A 197 27.23 -3.87 37.34
C THR A 197 27.93 -3.90 35.98
N GLU A 198 28.86 -2.95 35.78
CA GLU A 198 29.91 -2.94 34.75
C GLU A 198 29.50 -2.53 33.31
N THR A 199 29.34 -1.23 33.01
CA THR A 199 29.65 -0.71 31.65
C THR A 199 30.18 0.73 31.68
N ASP A 200 31.49 0.89 31.49
CA ASP A 200 32.22 2.17 31.58
C ASP A 200 32.45 2.83 30.20
N VAL A 201 31.58 2.55 29.21
CA VAL A 201 31.70 3.09 27.84
C VAL A 201 30.59 4.10 27.57
N SER A 202 30.96 5.37 27.36
CA SER A 202 30.06 6.51 27.13
C SER A 202 29.01 6.25 26.04
N SER A 203 29.39 5.61 24.92
CA SER A 203 28.47 5.28 23.82
C SER A 203 27.41 4.24 24.21
N GLN A 204 27.76 3.24 25.02
CA GLN A 204 26.80 2.21 25.47
C GLN A 204 25.78 2.83 26.43
N LYS A 205 26.23 3.67 27.37
CA LYS A 205 25.34 4.41 28.28
C LYS A 205 24.34 5.29 27.51
N ALA A 206 24.77 5.94 26.44
CA ALA A 206 23.88 6.74 25.58
C ALA A 206 22.82 5.86 24.89
N ILE A 207 23.21 4.69 24.35
CA ILE A 207 22.27 3.74 23.75
C ILE A 207 21.26 3.23 24.78
N TRP A 208 21.70 2.90 25.99
CA TRP A 208 20.81 2.47 27.08
C TRP A 208 19.78 3.52 27.46
N ASN A 209 20.20 4.78 27.56
CA ASN A 209 19.28 5.88 27.85
C ASN A 209 18.21 6.02 26.75
N ILE A 210 18.62 5.91 25.48
CA ILE A 210 17.68 5.96 24.35
C ILE A 210 16.73 4.75 24.36
N LEU A 211 17.22 3.55 24.69
CA LEU A 211 16.38 2.37 24.83
C LEU A 211 15.34 2.54 25.96
N GLY A 212 15.71 3.15 27.08
CA GLY A 212 14.79 3.49 28.16
C GLY A 212 13.68 4.46 27.70
N ASN A 213 14.06 5.51 26.97
CA ASN A 213 13.09 6.44 26.37
C ASN A 213 12.18 5.73 25.36
N ALA A 214 12.75 4.90 24.49
CA ALA A 214 12.00 4.13 23.50
C ALA A 214 11.00 3.17 24.17
N ALA A 215 11.35 2.55 25.30
CA ALA A 215 10.45 1.68 26.06
C ALA A 215 9.24 2.46 26.65
N GLN A 216 9.46 3.69 27.13
CA GLN A 216 8.38 4.57 27.58
C GLN A 216 7.45 4.95 26.43
N ILE A 217 8.02 5.40 25.31
CA ILE A 217 7.25 5.74 24.11
C ILE A 217 6.48 4.52 23.59
N GLN A 218 7.09 3.34 23.63
CA GLN A 218 6.45 2.09 23.24
C GLN A 218 5.19 1.80 24.08
N GLN A 219 5.22 2.01 25.40
CA GLN A 219 4.05 1.84 26.26
C GLN A 219 2.91 2.79 25.88
N GLU A 220 3.24 4.04 25.57
CA GLU A 220 2.28 5.03 25.10
C GLU A 220 1.71 4.64 23.73
N VAL A 221 2.54 4.17 22.79
CA VAL A 221 2.10 3.70 21.47
C VAL A 221 1.21 2.46 21.57
N LEU A 222 1.52 1.52 22.47
CA LEU A 222 0.68 0.32 22.68
C LEU A 222 -0.70 0.68 23.21
N SER A 223 -0.81 1.73 24.04
CA SER A 223 -2.07 2.21 24.63
C SER A 223 -2.81 3.26 23.79
N PHE A 224 -2.16 3.84 22.77
CA PHE A 224 -2.75 4.84 21.89
C PHE A 224 -3.92 4.29 21.07
N ASP A 225 -5.04 5.01 21.00
CA ASP A 225 -6.26 4.59 20.29
C ASP A 225 -6.84 5.71 19.40
N GLY A 226 -5.98 6.64 18.96
CA GLY A 226 -6.35 7.74 18.06
C GLY A 226 -6.00 7.46 16.59
N ASN A 227 -5.99 8.52 15.78
CA ASN A 227 -5.61 8.47 14.36
C ASN A 227 -4.47 9.44 14.02
N ARG A 228 -4.07 9.49 12.74
CA ARG A 228 -2.94 10.31 12.26
C ARG A 228 -3.16 11.82 12.42
N THR A 229 -4.40 12.27 12.56
CA THR A 229 -4.73 13.70 12.78
C THR A 229 -4.64 14.11 14.25
N ASP A 230 -4.51 13.14 15.18
CA ASP A 230 -4.38 13.43 16.60
C ASP A 230 -3.01 14.05 16.91
N LYS A 231 -3.01 15.10 17.74
CA LYS A 231 -1.78 15.71 18.27
C LYS A 231 -0.92 14.68 19.01
N ASN A 232 -1.54 13.69 19.64
CA ASN A 232 -0.82 12.62 20.32
C ASN A 232 -0.07 11.72 19.33
N TYR A 233 -0.64 11.43 18.16
CA TYR A 233 0.08 10.69 17.11
C TYR A 233 1.32 11.47 16.67
N MET A 234 1.15 12.75 16.30
CA MET A 234 2.27 13.61 15.87
C MET A 234 3.36 13.71 16.94
N ARG A 235 2.97 13.81 18.22
CA ARG A 235 3.93 13.84 19.34
C ARG A 235 4.70 12.52 19.44
N LEU A 236 4.02 11.37 19.36
CA LEU A 236 4.66 10.06 19.47
C LEU A 236 5.62 9.81 18.29
N GLU A 237 5.20 10.16 17.08
CA GLU A 237 6.02 10.11 15.88
C GLU A 237 7.27 11.01 16.00
N GLU A 238 7.11 12.25 16.48
CA GLU A 238 8.21 13.18 16.69
C GLU A 238 9.20 12.66 17.75
N LEU A 239 8.70 12.10 18.86
CA LEU A 239 9.52 11.52 19.92
C LEU A 239 10.36 10.33 19.43
N LEU A 240 9.76 9.46 18.61
CA LEU A 240 10.46 8.33 18.00
C LEU A 240 11.51 8.78 16.99
N THR A 241 11.17 9.74 16.14
CA THR A 241 12.11 10.37 15.19
C THR A 241 13.30 10.99 15.92
N LYS A 242 13.06 11.68 17.05
CA LYS A 242 14.14 12.20 17.92
C LYS A 242 15.04 11.10 18.47
N GLN A 243 14.50 9.95 18.87
CA GLN A 243 15.32 8.81 19.31
C GLN A 243 16.18 8.25 18.17
N LEU A 244 15.63 8.13 16.96
CA LEU A 244 16.39 7.67 15.78
C LEU A 244 17.55 8.61 15.45
N LEU A 245 17.31 9.91 15.42
CA LEU A 245 18.37 10.91 15.19
C LEU A 245 19.45 10.87 16.30
N ALA A 246 19.03 10.66 17.55
CA ALA A 246 19.97 10.50 18.66
C ALA A 246 20.82 9.23 18.52
N LEU A 247 20.25 8.13 18.02
CA LEU A 247 20.99 6.89 17.74
C LEU A 247 21.99 7.09 16.60
N ASP A 248 21.60 7.78 15.53
CA ASP A 248 22.47 8.06 14.39
C ASP A 248 23.66 8.96 14.77
N ALA A 249 23.47 9.86 15.73
CA ALA A 249 24.53 10.73 16.25
C ALA A 249 25.56 10.00 17.15
N ILE A 250 25.26 8.77 17.61
CA ILE A 250 26.20 7.99 18.42
C ILE A 250 27.26 7.38 17.52
N ASP A 251 28.53 7.71 17.79
CA ASP A 251 29.71 7.07 17.20
C ASP A 251 30.12 5.83 18.02
N PRO A 252 29.86 4.61 17.52
CA PRO A 252 30.14 3.38 18.24
C PRO A 252 31.63 3.01 18.12
N GLN A 253 32.34 3.11 19.24
CA GLN A 253 33.78 2.83 19.31
C GLN A 253 34.12 1.33 19.21
N ASP A 254 33.19 0.44 19.58
CA ASP A 254 33.37 -1.02 19.57
C ASP A 254 32.24 -1.76 18.84
N GLU A 255 32.53 -3.01 18.41
CA GLU A 255 31.57 -3.85 17.69
C GLU A 255 30.30 -4.14 18.50
N ARG A 256 30.42 -4.25 19.84
CA ARG A 256 29.23 -4.45 20.70
C ARG A 256 28.31 -3.23 20.65
N SER A 257 28.83 -2.00 20.75
CA SER A 257 28.00 -0.79 20.60
C SER A 257 27.35 -0.69 19.22
N LYS A 258 28.02 -1.14 18.15
CA LYS A 258 27.41 -1.20 16.81
C LYS A 258 26.18 -2.11 16.76
N VAL A 259 26.28 -3.30 17.37
CA VAL A 259 25.17 -4.25 17.46
C VAL A 259 24.02 -3.68 18.29
N PHE A 260 24.31 -3.13 19.47
CA PHE A 260 23.29 -2.52 20.34
C PHE A 260 22.59 -1.34 19.66
N ARG A 261 23.36 -0.45 19.00
CA ARG A 261 22.78 0.66 18.22
C ARG A 261 21.85 0.14 17.13
N LYS A 262 22.27 -0.87 16.37
CA LYS A 262 21.44 -1.47 15.32
C LYS A 262 20.15 -2.09 15.87
N GLN A 263 20.22 -2.75 17.03
CA GLN A 263 19.04 -3.29 17.72
C GLN A 263 18.09 -2.18 18.18
N ALA A 264 18.63 -1.10 18.75
CA ALA A 264 17.84 0.06 19.17
C ALA A 264 17.16 0.77 17.99
N VAL A 265 17.87 0.96 16.87
CA VAL A 265 17.29 1.52 15.65
C VAL A 265 16.15 0.65 15.13
N LYS A 266 16.37 -0.68 15.05
CA LYS A 266 15.34 -1.63 14.62
C LYS A 266 14.10 -1.58 15.52
N LEU A 267 14.29 -1.46 16.84
CA LEU A 267 13.18 -1.31 17.77
C LEU A 267 12.38 -0.03 17.51
N ALA A 268 13.05 1.13 17.44
CA ALA A 268 12.40 2.41 17.20
C ALA A 268 11.63 2.42 15.86
N GLN A 269 12.23 1.85 14.81
CA GLN A 269 11.56 1.66 13.51
C GLN A 269 10.34 0.74 13.61
N ASN A 270 10.43 -0.36 14.35
CA ASN A 270 9.29 -1.26 14.56
C ASN A 270 8.15 -0.58 15.34
N ILE A 271 8.47 0.28 16.31
CA ILE A 271 7.46 1.04 17.06
C ILE A 271 6.76 2.05 16.14
N LEU A 272 7.51 2.80 15.32
CA LEU A 272 6.94 3.70 14.31
C LEU A 272 6.05 2.95 13.32
N TYR A 273 6.57 1.86 12.76
CA TYR A 273 5.83 1.02 11.82
C TYR A 273 4.51 0.52 12.42
N TYR A 274 4.53 0.07 13.68
CA TYR A 274 3.31 -0.33 14.37
C TYR A 274 2.32 0.84 14.56
N LEU A 275 2.81 2.01 14.95
CA LEU A 275 1.98 3.21 15.11
C LEU A 275 1.30 3.59 13.78
N ASP A 276 2.05 3.53 12.67
CA ASP A 276 1.52 3.82 11.33
C ASP A 276 0.49 2.79 10.89
N MET A 277 0.76 1.50 11.09
CA MET A 277 -0.19 0.44 10.73
C MET A 277 -1.49 0.52 11.55
N LYS A 278 -1.38 0.75 12.86
CA LYS A 278 -2.53 0.86 13.76
C LYS A 278 -3.43 2.04 13.41
N THR A 279 -2.86 3.09 12.82
CA THR A 279 -3.55 4.31 12.41
C THR A 279 -3.84 4.38 10.92
N ASP A 280 -3.69 3.26 10.20
CA ASP A 280 -3.93 3.24 8.76
C ASP A 280 -5.39 3.50 8.43
N GLU A 281 -5.66 4.69 7.90
CA GLU A 281 -6.93 5.10 7.32
C GLU A 281 -6.86 4.99 5.78
N TRP A 282 -7.97 4.62 5.15
CA TRP A 282 -8.06 4.60 3.70
C TRP A 282 -8.49 5.98 3.20
N GLU A 283 -7.66 6.60 2.37
CA GLU A 283 -8.00 7.78 1.58
C GLU A 283 -8.68 7.33 0.27
N TYR A 284 -9.94 7.76 0.08
CA TYR A 284 -10.77 7.47 -1.10
C TYR A 284 -10.25 8.15 -2.38
#